data_AF-A0A150AGP4-F1
#
_entry.id   AF-A0A150AGP4-F1
#
_cell.length_a   1.000
_cell.length_b   1.000
_cell.length_c   1.000
_cell.angle_alpha   90.00
_cell.angle_beta   90.00
_cell.angle_gamma   90.00
#
_symmetry.space_group_name_H-M   'P 1'
#
loop_
_entity.id
_entity.type
_entity.pdbx_description
1 polymer ?
#
loop_
_entity_poly.entity_id
_entity_poly.type
_entity_poly.pdbx_seq_one_letter_code
_entity_poly.pdbx_strand_id
1 'polypeptide(L)'
;MHKYFFILLTFFTHSIIAQECDSELSKKNWKYRVNLSTFISQKEGIDINPTKIYYDFMRMPIGVPFNYVDFIQIKDFKYKEVENNQLLYPAYEAYSKMKQEAFQKNIHINIRSSYRNKRTQQIVFNKHGATRAERPGYSEHHLLTTIDIRYAGENTKLFLWLLNHAFDYGWVPTYYFRIEKNIRQEAWHWRYVGEEAAQWFRCAWKTEIDHEINRLSHTFGRI
;
A
#
# COMPACT_ATOMS: atom_id res chain seq x y z
N MET A 1 -49.15 34.35 17.75
CA MET A 1 -48.49 33.16 17.19
C MET A 1 -47.00 33.46 17.04
N HIS A 2 -46.16 33.04 17.98
CA HIS A 2 -44.70 33.17 17.90
C HIS A 2 -44.14 31.98 17.10
N LYS A 3 -43.45 32.26 15.99
CA LYS A 3 -42.69 31.23 15.24
C LYS A 3 -41.27 31.18 15.78
N TYR A 4 -40.93 30.10 16.47
CA TYR A 4 -39.57 29.78 16.86
C TYR A 4 -38.80 29.27 15.64
N PHE A 5 -37.67 29.91 15.34
CA PHE A 5 -36.73 29.48 14.31
C PHE A 5 -35.75 28.49 14.95
N PHE A 6 -35.88 27.20 14.65
CA PHE A 6 -34.89 26.19 15.04
C PHE A 6 -33.71 26.25 14.06
N ILE A 7 -32.56 26.70 14.54
CA ILE A 7 -31.29 26.58 13.80
C ILE A 7 -30.81 25.15 13.99
N LEU A 8 -30.89 24.36 12.92
CA LEU A 8 -30.36 23.00 12.87
C LEU A 8 -28.83 23.09 12.69
N LEU A 9 -28.06 22.93 13.77
CA LEU A 9 -26.62 22.72 13.68
C LEU A 9 -26.34 21.29 13.21
N THR A 10 -25.98 21.13 11.94
CA THR A 10 -25.51 19.86 11.39
C THR A 10 -24.06 19.64 11.81
N PHE A 11 -23.84 18.70 12.73
CA PHE A 11 -22.52 18.17 13.00
C PHE A 11 -22.09 17.29 11.81
N PHE A 12 -21.18 17.80 10.97
CA PHE A 12 -20.51 16.97 9.97
C PHE A 12 -19.50 16.04 10.67
N THR A 13 -19.92 14.80 10.92
CA THR A 13 -18.97 13.72 11.18
C THR A 13 -18.20 13.46 9.89
N HIS A 14 -16.92 13.85 9.85
CA HIS A 14 -16.03 13.45 8.76
C HIS A 14 -15.85 11.93 8.85
N SER A 15 -16.59 11.19 8.03
CA SER A 15 -16.45 9.76 7.94
C SER A 15 -15.14 9.43 7.25
N ILE A 16 -14.27 8.70 7.95
CA ILE A 16 -13.00 8.14 7.45
C ILE A 16 -13.35 6.95 6.53
N ILE A 17 -13.90 7.23 5.36
CA ILE A 17 -14.31 6.22 4.39
C ILE A 17 -13.69 6.61 3.05
N ALA A 18 -12.97 5.66 2.44
CA ALA A 18 -12.44 5.78 1.09
C ALA A 18 -13.49 6.33 0.12
N GLN A 19 -13.14 7.36 -0.65
CA GLN A 19 -14.05 7.97 -1.62
C GLN A 19 -14.25 7.08 -2.85
N GLU A 20 -15.48 7.04 -3.39
CA GLU A 20 -15.73 6.42 -4.70
C GLU A 20 -15.10 7.28 -5.81
N CYS A 21 -14.00 6.79 -6.34
CA CYS A 21 -13.24 7.42 -7.42
C CYS A 21 -13.67 6.90 -8.77
N ASP A 22 -14.49 7.70 -9.46
CA ASP A 22 -15.03 7.53 -10.80
C ASP A 22 -15.66 6.16 -11.12
N SER A 23 -16.96 6.19 -11.43
CA SER A 23 -17.77 4.99 -11.68
C SER A 23 -17.30 4.18 -12.89
N GLU A 24 -16.60 4.78 -13.85
CA GLU A 24 -16.02 4.09 -15.02
C GLU A 24 -14.77 3.29 -14.64
N LEU A 25 -13.86 3.89 -13.87
CA LEU A 25 -12.63 3.25 -13.43
C LEU A 25 -12.90 2.15 -12.39
N SER A 26 -13.88 2.35 -11.50
CA SER A 26 -14.32 1.35 -10.53
C SER A 26 -14.99 0.14 -11.21
N LYS A 27 -15.86 0.36 -12.21
CA LYS A 27 -16.50 -0.71 -13.00
C LYS A 27 -15.51 -1.48 -13.88
N LYS A 28 -14.59 -0.77 -14.56
CA LYS A 28 -13.55 -1.38 -15.40
C LYS A 28 -12.61 -2.24 -14.55
N ASN A 29 -12.16 -1.70 -13.41
CA ASN A 29 -11.17 -2.38 -12.58
C ASN A 29 -11.77 -3.42 -11.64
N TRP A 30 -13.02 -3.34 -11.21
CA TRP A 30 -13.69 -4.47 -10.53
C TRP A 30 -13.55 -5.77 -11.33
N LYS A 31 -13.82 -5.68 -12.64
CA LYS A 31 -13.71 -6.83 -13.54
C LYS A 31 -12.26 -7.29 -13.71
N TYR A 32 -11.29 -6.39 -13.82
CA TYR A 32 -9.85 -6.76 -13.86
C TYR A 32 -9.32 -7.30 -12.52
N ARG A 33 -9.84 -6.86 -11.37
CA ARG A 33 -9.40 -7.26 -10.03
C ARG A 33 -9.94 -8.62 -9.60
N VAL A 34 -11.19 -8.92 -9.97
CA VAL A 34 -11.74 -10.27 -9.90
C VAL A 34 -11.06 -11.15 -10.97
N ASN A 35 -10.94 -10.65 -12.21
CA ASN A 35 -10.32 -11.42 -13.29
C ASN A 35 -8.84 -11.68 -13.07
N LEU A 36 -8.05 -10.89 -12.33
CA LEU A 36 -6.64 -11.23 -12.11
C LEU A 36 -6.52 -12.45 -11.18
N SER A 37 -7.35 -12.49 -10.15
CA SER A 37 -7.47 -13.66 -9.25
C SER A 37 -8.05 -14.86 -10.00
N THR A 38 -9.08 -14.66 -10.82
CA THR A 38 -9.70 -15.69 -11.65
C THR A 38 -8.80 -16.14 -12.81
N PHE A 39 -7.99 -15.27 -13.40
CA PHE A 39 -7.06 -15.56 -14.50
C PHE A 39 -5.89 -16.38 -14.00
N ILE A 40 -5.33 -16.08 -12.82
CA ILE A 40 -4.33 -16.94 -12.18
C ILE A 40 -4.96 -18.28 -11.78
N SER A 41 -6.16 -18.29 -11.20
CA SER A 41 -6.90 -19.53 -10.91
C SER A 41 -7.17 -20.39 -12.15
N GLN A 42 -7.59 -19.79 -13.27
CA GLN A 42 -7.92 -20.52 -14.50
C GLN A 42 -6.68 -20.93 -15.29
N LYS A 43 -5.64 -20.10 -15.33
CA LYS A 43 -4.39 -20.38 -16.04
C LYS A 43 -3.55 -21.44 -15.31
N GLU A 44 -3.60 -21.46 -13.98
CA GLU A 44 -2.86 -22.42 -13.15
C GLU A 44 -3.73 -23.60 -12.65
N GLY A 45 -5.03 -23.61 -12.96
CA GLY A 45 -5.96 -24.69 -12.58
C GLY A 45 -6.30 -24.76 -11.09
N ILE A 46 -6.24 -23.65 -10.36
CA ILE A 46 -6.40 -23.59 -8.90
C ILE A 46 -7.77 -23.00 -8.54
N ASP A 47 -8.62 -23.80 -7.91
CA ASP A 47 -9.88 -23.35 -7.31
C ASP A 47 -9.63 -22.66 -5.96
N ILE A 48 -9.86 -21.34 -5.88
CA ILE A 48 -9.64 -20.56 -4.65
C ILE A 48 -10.98 -20.40 -3.94
N ASN A 49 -11.09 -21.04 -2.77
CA ASN A 49 -12.26 -20.88 -1.89
C ASN A 49 -12.44 -19.39 -1.51
N PRO A 50 -13.59 -18.76 -1.83
CA PRO A 50 -13.85 -17.34 -1.56
C PRO A 50 -13.70 -16.92 -0.10
N THR A 51 -13.91 -17.83 0.85
CA THR A 51 -13.74 -17.56 2.30
C THR A 51 -12.29 -17.41 2.74
N LYS A 52 -11.33 -17.76 1.87
CA LYS A 52 -9.88 -17.60 2.09
C LYS A 52 -9.32 -16.37 1.39
N ILE A 53 -10.15 -15.60 0.68
CA ILE A 53 -9.74 -14.34 0.03
C ILE A 53 -9.75 -13.25 1.09
N TYR A 54 -8.56 -12.77 1.44
CA TYR A 54 -8.40 -11.61 2.29
C TYR A 54 -8.56 -10.34 1.47
N TYR A 55 -9.13 -9.33 2.10
CA TYR A 55 -9.29 -8.00 1.52
C TYR A 55 -8.26 -7.07 2.12
N ASP A 56 -7.66 -6.19 1.31
CA ASP A 56 -6.77 -5.15 1.83
C ASP A 56 -7.57 -4.08 2.61
N PHE A 57 -6.86 -3.10 3.13
CA PHE A 57 -7.42 -1.95 3.85
C PHE A 57 -8.38 -1.10 3.00
N MET A 58 -8.44 -1.30 1.68
CA MET A 58 -9.43 -0.68 0.78
C MET A 58 -10.63 -1.60 0.51
N ARG A 59 -10.74 -2.72 1.25
CA ARG A 59 -11.71 -3.80 1.04
C ARG A 59 -11.64 -4.42 -0.36
N MET A 60 -10.48 -4.36 -1.00
CA MET A 60 -10.27 -4.98 -2.31
C MET A 60 -9.74 -6.39 -2.14
N PRO A 61 -10.21 -7.38 -2.93
CA PRO A 61 -9.61 -8.70 -2.90
C PRO A 61 -8.13 -8.55 -3.24
N ILE A 62 -7.27 -8.92 -2.31
CA ILE A 62 -5.82 -8.88 -2.53
C ILE A 62 -5.55 -9.87 -3.65
N GLY A 63 -4.96 -9.39 -4.74
CA GLY A 63 -4.44 -10.22 -5.82
C GLY A 63 -3.63 -11.37 -5.24
N VAL A 64 -4.22 -12.56 -5.33
CA VAL A 64 -3.85 -13.84 -4.70
C VAL A 64 -3.74 -13.79 -3.16
N PRO A 65 -4.54 -14.58 -2.41
CA PRO A 65 -4.39 -14.70 -0.97
C PRO A 65 -2.99 -15.23 -0.58
N PHE A 66 -2.40 -14.61 0.44
CA PHE A 66 -1.01 -14.83 0.87
C PHE A 66 -0.70 -16.16 1.56
N ASN A 67 -1.67 -17.06 1.74
CA ASN A 67 -1.32 -18.43 2.09
C ASN A 67 -0.71 -19.21 0.90
N TYR A 68 -0.54 -18.56 -0.25
CA TYR A 68 0.01 -19.15 -1.47
C TYR A 68 1.51 -18.89 -1.71
N VAL A 69 2.30 -18.40 -0.75
CA VAL A 69 3.77 -18.39 -0.90
C VAL A 69 4.33 -19.82 -1.06
N ASP A 70 3.61 -20.82 -0.53
CA ASP A 70 3.91 -22.26 -0.71
C ASP A 70 3.33 -22.85 -2.02
N PHE A 71 2.43 -22.14 -2.73
CA PHE A 71 1.69 -22.66 -3.89
C PHE A 71 1.99 -21.91 -5.19
N ILE A 72 2.19 -20.60 -5.14
CA ILE A 72 2.88 -19.86 -6.19
C ILE A 72 4.33 -20.30 -6.07
N GLN A 73 4.78 -21.09 -7.03
CA GLN A 73 6.18 -21.38 -7.21
C GLN A 73 6.87 -20.06 -7.56
N ILE A 74 7.23 -19.23 -6.56
CA ILE A 74 7.92 -17.94 -6.74
C ILE A 74 9.18 -18.11 -7.60
N LYS A 75 9.75 -19.31 -7.62
CA LYS A 75 10.84 -19.71 -8.54
C LYS A 75 10.53 -19.48 -10.03
N ASP A 76 9.27 -19.46 -10.43
CA ASP A 76 8.84 -19.25 -11.83
C ASP A 76 8.70 -17.75 -12.16
N PHE A 77 8.65 -16.89 -11.14
CA PHE A 77 8.66 -15.45 -11.30
C PHE A 77 10.07 -14.90 -11.13
N LYS A 78 10.53 -14.11 -12.10
CA LYS A 78 11.83 -13.44 -12.02
C LYS A 78 11.79 -12.42 -10.89
N TYR A 79 12.63 -12.60 -9.87
CA TYR A 79 12.96 -11.57 -8.89
C TYR A 79 14.36 -11.02 -9.17
N LYS A 80 14.67 -9.86 -8.60
CA LYS A 80 15.96 -9.20 -8.70
C LYS A 80 16.49 -8.87 -7.32
N GLU A 81 17.78 -9.12 -7.15
CA GLU A 81 18.55 -8.59 -6.03
C GLU A 81 18.79 -7.10 -6.24
N VAL A 82 18.64 -6.32 -5.17
CA VAL A 82 18.89 -4.88 -5.13
C VAL A 82 19.31 -4.53 -3.71
N GLU A 83 20.48 -3.93 -3.47
CA GLU A 83 20.89 -3.48 -2.12
C GLU A 83 20.77 -4.54 -0.99
N ASN A 84 21.18 -5.78 -1.26
CA ASN A 84 21.02 -6.94 -0.34
C ASN A 84 19.55 -7.24 0.02
N ASN A 85 18.64 -6.88 -0.88
CA ASN A 85 17.19 -7.00 -0.79
C ASN A 85 16.67 -7.64 -2.06
N GLN A 86 15.43 -8.16 -2.03
CA GLN A 86 14.84 -8.86 -3.16
C GLN A 86 13.48 -8.27 -3.50
N LEU A 87 13.26 -8.01 -4.79
CA LEU A 87 11.99 -7.55 -5.33
C LEU A 87 11.57 -8.36 -6.55
N LEU A 88 10.27 -8.54 -6.71
CA LEU A 88 9.67 -9.06 -7.94
C LEU A 88 10.01 -8.10 -9.08
N TYR A 89 10.29 -8.62 -10.28
CA TYR A 89 10.85 -7.82 -11.38
C TYR A 89 10.09 -6.49 -11.67
N PRO A 90 8.75 -6.44 -11.77
CA PRO A 90 8.03 -5.18 -11.97
C PRO A 90 8.20 -4.18 -10.81
N ALA A 91 8.21 -4.67 -9.56
CA ALA A 91 8.46 -3.82 -8.40
C ALA A 91 9.91 -3.32 -8.39
N TYR A 92 10.87 -4.13 -8.81
CA TYR A 92 12.26 -3.72 -8.98
C TYR A 92 12.41 -2.60 -10.02
N GLU A 93 11.76 -2.72 -11.19
CA GLU A 93 11.79 -1.68 -12.22
C GLU A 93 11.16 -0.38 -11.73
N ALA A 94 9.98 -0.47 -11.11
CA ALA A 94 9.30 0.68 -10.51
C ALA A 94 10.14 1.36 -9.41
N TYR A 95 10.76 0.58 -8.52
CA TYR A 95 11.68 1.10 -7.50
C TYR A 95 12.88 1.80 -8.14
N SER A 96 13.51 1.18 -9.13
CA SER A 96 14.70 1.71 -9.78
C SER A 96 14.42 3.05 -10.48
N LYS A 97 13.30 3.14 -11.20
CA LYS A 97 12.84 4.38 -11.84
C LYS A 97 12.54 5.47 -10.81
N MET A 98 11.73 5.15 -9.78
CA MET A 98 11.41 6.09 -8.70
C MET A 98 12.66 6.60 -7.99
N LYS A 99 13.61 5.70 -7.67
CA LYS A 99 14.88 6.05 -7.03
C LYS A 99 15.71 6.99 -7.89
N GLN A 100 15.82 6.71 -9.19
CA GLN A 100 16.61 7.51 -10.12
C GLN A 100 16.04 8.93 -10.25
N GLU A 101 14.73 9.07 -10.44
CA GLU A 101 14.07 10.38 -10.57
C GLU A 101 14.09 11.16 -9.25
N ALA A 102 13.90 10.50 -8.11
CA ALA A 102 14.05 11.11 -6.80
C ALA A 102 15.48 11.66 -6.58
N PHE A 103 16.50 10.91 -7.00
CA PHE A 103 17.89 11.32 -6.86
C PHE A 103 18.21 12.60 -7.63
N GLN A 104 17.62 12.80 -8.81
CA GLN A 104 17.73 14.04 -9.59
C GLN A 104 17.15 15.27 -8.85
N LYS A 105 16.29 15.06 -7.86
CA LYS A 105 15.71 16.08 -6.97
C LYS A 105 16.38 16.13 -5.60
N ASN A 106 17.56 15.52 -5.45
CA ASN A 106 18.29 15.39 -4.19
C ASN A 106 17.47 14.67 -3.09
N ILE A 107 16.61 13.73 -3.48
CA ILE A 107 15.85 12.85 -2.58
C ILE A 107 16.44 11.45 -2.66
N HIS A 108 16.92 10.93 -1.54
CA HIS A 108 17.57 9.62 -1.47
C HIS A 108 16.59 8.56 -0.96
N ILE A 109 16.22 7.61 -1.82
CA ILE A 109 15.35 6.49 -1.48
C ILE A 109 16.19 5.21 -1.40
N ASN A 110 16.38 4.66 -0.19
CA ASN A 110 17.18 3.46 0.02
C ASN A 110 16.39 2.40 0.79
N ILE A 111 16.53 1.14 0.41
CA ILE A 111 15.79 0.05 1.03
C ILE A 111 16.41 -0.28 2.40
N ARG A 112 15.56 -0.33 3.42
CA ARG A 112 15.90 -0.88 4.74
C ARG A 112 15.67 -2.37 4.78
N SER A 113 14.52 -2.80 4.26
CA SER A 113 14.02 -4.17 4.31
C SER A 113 13.02 -4.36 3.18
N SER A 114 13.05 -5.53 2.54
CA SER A 114 12.14 -5.92 1.46
C SER A 114 11.63 -7.34 1.74
N TYR A 115 11.85 -8.31 0.85
CA TYR A 115 11.45 -9.68 1.09
C TYR A 115 11.88 -10.20 2.45
N ARG A 116 10.90 -10.78 3.17
CA ARG A 116 11.13 -11.54 4.38
C ARG A 116 10.53 -12.91 4.18
N ASN A 117 11.31 -13.97 4.41
CA ASN A 117 10.74 -15.30 4.52
C ASN A 117 10.00 -15.47 5.86
N LYS A 118 9.26 -16.58 6.01
CA LYS A 118 8.47 -16.89 7.22
C LYS A 118 9.29 -16.87 8.51
N ARG A 119 10.52 -17.42 8.49
CA ARG A 119 11.41 -17.46 9.67
C ARG A 119 11.84 -16.05 10.08
N THR A 120 12.27 -15.22 9.13
CA THR A 120 12.60 -13.82 9.37
C THR A 120 11.40 -13.07 9.94
N GLN A 121 10.20 -13.29 9.38
CA GLN A 121 8.99 -12.65 9.88
C GLN A 121 8.65 -13.09 11.31
N GLN A 122 8.85 -14.36 11.66
CA GLN A 122 8.63 -14.85 13.03
C GLN A 122 9.54 -14.13 14.04
N ILE A 123 10.81 -13.90 13.68
CA ILE A 123 11.75 -13.17 14.53
C ILE A 123 11.28 -11.72 14.72
N VAL A 124 10.86 -11.04 13.64
CA VAL A 124 10.35 -9.67 13.71
C VAL A 124 9.08 -9.61 14.55
N PHE A 125 8.14 -10.52 14.33
CA PHE A 125 6.88 -10.59 15.09
C PHE A 125 7.12 -10.81 16.58
N ASN A 126 7.98 -11.77 16.95
CA ASN A 126 8.31 -12.05 18.35
C ASN A 126 8.99 -10.85 19.02
N LYS A 127 9.79 -10.09 18.27
CA LYS A 127 10.50 -8.92 18.79
C LYS A 127 9.59 -7.70 18.99
N HIS A 128 8.65 -7.47 18.06
CA HIS A 128 7.89 -6.21 18.01
C HIS A 128 6.43 -6.33 18.44
N GLY A 129 5.87 -7.54 18.45
CA GLY A 129 4.49 -7.81 18.80
C GLY A 129 3.49 -7.43 17.71
N ALA A 130 2.23 -7.83 17.92
CA ALA A 130 1.17 -7.72 16.92
C ALA A 130 0.77 -6.29 16.55
N THR A 131 1.12 -5.28 17.37
CA THR A 131 0.81 -3.87 17.07
C THR A 131 1.81 -3.21 16.12
N ARG A 132 2.92 -3.90 15.81
CA ARG A 132 4.05 -3.35 15.03
C ARG A 132 4.58 -4.33 13.98
N ALA A 133 4.03 -5.54 13.91
CA ALA A 133 4.43 -6.55 12.97
C ALA A 133 3.27 -7.50 12.68
N GLU A 134 3.08 -7.83 11.42
CA GLU A 134 2.13 -8.86 11.01
C GLU A 134 2.60 -10.25 11.44
N ARG A 135 1.63 -11.13 11.70
CA ARG A 135 1.90 -12.55 11.95
C ARG A 135 2.61 -13.17 10.73
N PRO A 136 3.51 -14.14 10.92
CA PRO A 136 4.15 -14.83 9.80
C PRO A 136 3.10 -15.48 8.88
N GLY A 137 3.26 -15.28 7.57
CA GLY A 137 2.26 -15.64 6.57
C GLY A 137 1.26 -14.52 6.22
N TYR A 138 1.24 -13.42 6.99
CA TYR A 138 0.33 -12.28 6.76
C TYR A 138 1.08 -10.98 6.41
N SER A 139 2.42 -10.97 6.46
CA SER A 139 3.20 -9.77 6.15
C SER A 139 3.32 -9.53 4.64
N GLU A 140 3.11 -8.29 4.21
CA GLU A 140 3.28 -7.90 2.80
C GLU A 140 4.70 -8.14 2.26
N HIS A 141 5.71 -8.13 3.14
CA HIS A 141 7.09 -8.47 2.78
C HIS A 141 7.26 -9.89 2.25
N HIS A 142 6.29 -10.79 2.44
CA HIS A 142 6.35 -12.12 1.83
C HIS A 142 6.20 -12.10 0.30
N LEU A 143 5.71 -11.00 -0.33
CA LEU A 143 5.44 -10.96 -1.77
C LEU A 143 6.61 -10.59 -2.67
N LEU A 144 7.74 -10.13 -2.11
CA LEU A 144 8.75 -9.42 -2.88
C LEU A 144 8.23 -8.11 -3.55
N THR A 145 7.09 -7.56 -3.12
CA THR A 145 6.55 -6.30 -3.67
C THR A 145 6.53 -5.17 -2.66
N THR A 146 7.22 -5.32 -1.53
CA THR A 146 7.17 -4.37 -0.42
C THR A 146 8.58 -3.91 -0.06
N ILE A 147 8.70 -2.62 0.23
CA ILE A 147 9.92 -1.99 0.74
C ILE A 147 9.60 -1.19 2.01
N ASP A 148 10.46 -1.36 3.01
CA ASP A 148 10.65 -0.39 4.08
C ASP A 148 11.73 0.59 3.64
N ILE A 149 11.40 1.88 3.58
CA ILE A 149 12.32 2.92 3.11
C ILE A 149 13.09 3.51 4.31
N ARG A 150 14.42 3.58 4.20
CA ARG A 150 15.26 4.18 5.25
C ARG A 150 14.94 5.67 5.39
N TYR A 151 14.85 6.12 6.64
CA TYR A 151 14.63 7.54 7.01
C TYR A 151 13.31 8.16 6.52
N ALA A 152 12.38 7.38 5.96
CA ALA A 152 11.03 7.82 5.62
C ALA A 152 10.14 7.83 6.88
N GLY A 153 10.47 8.71 7.82
CA GLY A 153 9.63 8.98 8.98
C GLY A 153 8.44 9.87 8.63
N GLU A 154 7.37 9.78 9.41
CA GLU A 154 6.14 10.58 9.26
C GLU A 154 6.41 12.09 9.14
N ASN A 155 7.42 12.61 9.82
CA ASN A 155 7.78 14.04 9.79
C ASN A 155 9.07 14.29 9.00
N THR A 156 9.12 13.83 7.75
CA THR A 156 10.31 14.00 6.90
C THR A 156 9.96 14.52 5.51
N LYS A 157 10.89 15.28 4.90
CA LYS A 157 10.80 15.70 3.51
C LYS A 157 10.73 14.52 2.54
N LEU A 158 11.39 13.40 2.88
CA LEU A 158 11.31 12.17 2.11
C LEU A 158 9.89 11.61 2.08
N PHE A 159 9.20 11.57 3.22
CA PHE A 159 7.82 11.09 3.26
C PHE A 159 6.87 12.01 2.49
N LEU A 160 7.04 13.34 2.59
CA LEU A 160 6.31 14.30 1.77
C LEU A 160 6.53 14.04 0.26
N TRP A 161 7.77 13.78 -0.16
CA TRP A 161 8.07 13.44 -1.55
C TRP A 161 7.38 12.15 -1.99
N LEU A 162 7.42 11.11 -1.16
CA LEU A 162 6.76 9.85 -1.45
C LEU A 162 5.24 10.02 -1.60
N LEU A 163 4.58 10.79 -0.74
CA LEU A 163 3.15 11.07 -0.85
C LEU A 163 2.78 11.83 -2.13
N ASN A 164 3.69 12.64 -2.69
CA ASN A 164 3.43 13.36 -3.94
C ASN A 164 3.66 12.51 -5.19
N HIS A 165 4.63 11.59 -5.15
CA HIS A 165 5.17 10.98 -6.37
C HIS A 165 5.15 9.45 -6.40
N ALA A 166 5.20 8.75 -5.25
CA ALA A 166 5.38 7.29 -5.24
C ALA A 166 4.21 6.55 -5.91
N PHE A 167 3.01 7.12 -5.87
CA PHE A 167 1.82 6.62 -6.58
C PHE A 167 2.01 6.55 -8.10
N ASP A 168 2.78 7.48 -8.68
CA ASP A 168 3.05 7.56 -10.13
C ASP A 168 3.95 6.41 -10.61
N TYR A 169 4.59 5.70 -9.68
CA TYR A 169 5.39 4.50 -9.92
C TYR A 169 4.69 3.24 -9.40
N GLY A 170 3.44 3.33 -8.96
CA GLY A 170 2.68 2.17 -8.49
C GLY A 170 2.90 1.78 -7.03
N TRP A 171 3.46 2.65 -6.18
CA TRP A 171 3.68 2.39 -4.76
C TRP A 171 2.63 3.04 -3.88
N VAL A 172 2.19 2.33 -2.84
CA VAL A 172 1.18 2.83 -1.87
C VAL A 172 1.62 2.61 -0.41
N PRO A 173 1.32 3.54 0.52
CA PRO A 173 1.68 3.42 1.93
C PRO A 173 0.58 2.69 2.72
N THR A 174 0.49 1.37 2.55
CA THR A 174 -0.63 0.53 3.01
C THR A 174 -0.95 0.63 4.49
N TYR A 175 0.06 0.72 5.35
CA TYR A 175 -0.14 0.80 6.80
C TYR A 175 -0.30 2.23 7.33
N TYR A 176 0.01 3.26 6.52
CA TYR A 176 -0.08 4.64 6.99
C TYR A 176 -1.53 5.14 7.05
N PHE A 177 -2.32 4.82 6.01
CA PHE A 177 -3.73 5.22 5.94
C PHE A 177 -4.71 4.11 6.36
N ARG A 178 -4.23 2.96 6.85
CA ARG A 178 -5.11 1.84 7.23
C ARG A 178 -6.17 2.27 8.27
N ILE A 179 -7.45 1.97 7.99
CA ILE A 179 -8.57 2.20 8.93
C ILE A 179 -8.46 1.31 10.18
N GLU A 180 -8.05 0.04 9.99
CA GLU A 180 -7.88 -0.90 11.09
C GLU A 180 -6.65 -0.55 11.93
N LYS A 181 -6.87 -0.22 13.21
CA LYS A 181 -5.82 0.22 14.14
C LYS A 181 -5.02 -0.92 14.79
N ASN A 182 -5.08 -2.13 14.24
CA ASN A 182 -4.42 -3.30 14.81
C ASN A 182 -2.90 -3.22 14.67
N ILE A 183 -2.41 -2.52 13.64
CA ILE A 183 -1.00 -2.20 13.44
C ILE A 183 -0.88 -0.69 13.37
N ARG A 184 0.19 -0.14 13.97
CA ARG A 184 0.48 1.29 13.94
C ARG A 184 0.67 1.81 12.52
N GLN A 185 0.60 3.12 12.36
CA GLN A 185 0.97 3.78 11.11
C GLN A 185 2.47 3.66 10.84
N GLU A 186 2.80 3.33 9.59
CA GLU A 186 4.19 3.09 9.16
C GLU A 186 4.50 3.88 7.89
N ALA A 187 4.98 5.12 8.05
CA ALA A 187 5.31 6.02 6.93
C ALA A 187 6.42 5.48 6.01
N TRP A 188 7.22 4.53 6.51
CA TRP A 188 8.31 3.90 5.76
C TRP A 188 7.86 2.70 4.93
N HIS A 189 6.68 2.13 5.17
CA HIS A 189 6.25 0.87 4.55
C HIS A 189 5.46 1.15 3.28
N TRP A 190 6.00 0.72 2.13
CA TRP A 190 5.40 0.94 0.82
C TRP A 190 5.28 -0.37 0.04
N ARG A 191 4.10 -0.62 -0.53
CA ARG A 191 3.82 -1.78 -1.36
C ARG A 191 3.60 -1.39 -2.81
N TYR A 192 4.25 -2.09 -3.73
CA TYR A 192 4.01 -2.00 -5.15
C TYR A 192 2.73 -2.75 -5.53
N VAL A 193 1.83 -2.04 -6.21
CA VAL A 193 0.53 -2.54 -6.69
C VAL A 193 0.30 -2.27 -8.18
N GLY A 194 1.25 -1.63 -8.86
CA GLY A 194 1.11 -1.11 -10.23
C GLY A 194 0.48 0.29 -10.26
N GLU A 195 0.80 1.06 -11.31
CA GLU A 195 0.43 2.48 -11.42
C GLU A 195 -1.08 2.70 -11.34
N GLU A 196 -1.89 1.96 -12.10
CA GLU A 196 -3.36 2.11 -12.10
C GLU A 196 -3.98 1.88 -10.72
N ALA A 197 -3.51 0.85 -10.00
CA ALA A 197 -4.01 0.54 -8.67
C ALA A 197 -3.56 1.59 -7.63
N ALA A 198 -2.34 2.12 -7.77
CA ALA A 198 -1.83 3.17 -6.90
C ALA A 198 -2.54 4.51 -7.13
N GLN A 199 -2.87 4.86 -8.37
CA GLN A 199 -3.69 6.06 -8.65
C GLN A 199 -5.10 5.91 -8.08
N TRP A 200 -5.67 4.71 -8.17
CA TRP A 200 -6.96 4.45 -7.52
C TRP A 200 -6.88 4.60 -6.00
N PHE A 201 -5.85 4.04 -5.35
CA PHE A 201 -5.59 4.28 -3.92
C PHE A 201 -5.52 5.78 -3.64
N ARG A 202 -4.68 6.51 -4.39
CA ARG A 202 -4.43 7.95 -4.20
C ARG A 202 -5.73 8.73 -4.23
N CYS A 203 -6.63 8.36 -5.15
CA CYS A 203 -7.93 8.97 -5.23
C CYS A 203 -8.84 8.56 -4.05
N ALA A 204 -8.91 7.26 -3.74
CA ALA A 204 -9.77 6.74 -2.67
C ALA A 204 -9.44 7.36 -1.31
N TRP A 205 -8.17 7.68 -1.07
CA TRP A 205 -7.64 8.29 0.15
C TRP A 205 -7.24 9.75 -0.03
N LYS A 206 -7.81 10.43 -1.03
CA LYS A 206 -7.37 11.77 -1.44
C LYS A 206 -7.40 12.75 -0.27
N THR A 207 -8.47 12.74 0.53
CA THR A 207 -8.63 13.66 1.66
C THR A 207 -7.51 13.49 2.68
N GLU A 208 -7.22 12.26 3.09
CA GLU A 208 -6.18 11.94 4.07
C GLU A 208 -4.77 12.21 3.52
N ILE A 209 -4.52 11.84 2.25
CA ILE A 209 -3.23 12.10 1.59
C ILE A 209 -3.00 13.61 1.45
N ASP A 210 -3.98 14.36 0.95
CA ASP A 210 -3.86 15.81 0.77
C ASP A 210 -3.68 16.52 2.12
N HIS A 211 -4.41 16.09 3.15
CA HIS A 211 -4.24 16.62 4.51
C HIS A 211 -2.79 16.46 4.96
N GLU A 212 -2.22 15.28 4.76
CA GLU A 212 -0.86 14.98 5.18
C GLU A 212 0.20 15.72 4.35
N ILE A 213 0.00 15.81 3.03
CA ILE A 213 0.84 16.62 2.14
C ILE A 213 0.82 18.09 2.58
N ASN A 214 -0.35 18.64 2.89
CA ASN A 214 -0.47 20.02 3.35
C ASN A 214 0.23 20.23 4.69
N ARG A 215 0.01 19.33 5.66
CA ARG A 215 0.66 19.36 6.98
C ARG A 215 2.19 19.39 6.83
N LEU A 216 2.75 18.51 6.01
CA LEU A 216 4.20 18.43 5.81
C LEU A 216 4.75 19.59 4.97
N SER A 217 3.97 20.11 4.02
CA SER A 217 4.36 21.25 3.19
C SER A 217 4.53 22.53 4.00
N HIS A 218 3.83 22.67 5.13
CA HIS A 218 4.06 23.78 6.06
C HIS A 218 5.47 23.76 6.68
N THR A 219 6.05 22.57 6.86
CA THR A 219 7.39 22.41 7.45
C THR A 219 8.50 22.41 6.39
N PHE A 220 8.28 21.73 5.26
CA PHE A 220 9.33 21.46 4.28
C PHE A 220 9.20 22.26 2.98
N GLY A 221 8.16 23.09 2.85
CA GLY A 221 7.77 23.74 1.61
C GLY A 221 7.00 22.81 0.68
N ARG A 222 6.33 23.40 -0.32
CA ARG A 222 5.73 22.63 -1.43
C ARG A 222 6.86 22.08 -2.30
N ILE A 223 6.66 20.88 -2.82
CA ILE A 223 7.58 20.18 -3.74
C ILE A 223 6.85 19.83 -5.03
#